data_AF-A0A1B0RHS6-F1
#
_entry.id   AF-A0A1B0RHS6-F1
#
_cell.length_a   1.000
_cell.length_b   1.000
_cell.length_c   1.000
_cell.angle_alpha   90.00
_cell.angle_beta   90.00
_cell.angle_gamma   90.00
#
_symmetry.space_group_name_H-M   'P 1'
#
loop_
_entity.id
_entity.type
_entity.pdbx_description
1 polymer ?
#
loop_
_entity_poly.entity_id
_entity_poly.type
_entity_poly.pdbx_seq_one_letter_code
_entity_poly.pdbx_strand_id
1 'polypeptide(L)'
;AGSMIHNLKDCQDIRFMGSIVYFMPLTSVCFNVSMFSLCGILFLAGFYSKDLILELVSLSWMNFFNFFLFFFSTGWTASYSFRFFYYSMYGDNNFYSSFS
;
A
#
# COMPACT_ATOMS: atom_id res chain seq x y z
N ALA A 1 3.28 -10.55 -2.91
CA ALA A 1 4.03 -10.69 -1.64
C ALA A 1 4.92 -11.95 -1.65
N GLY A 2 4.37 -13.16 -1.74
CA GLY A 2 5.18 -14.40 -1.67
C GLY A 2 6.30 -14.50 -2.71
N SER A 3 6.05 -14.09 -3.96
CA SER A 3 7.08 -14.04 -5.00
C SER A 3 8.19 -13.03 -4.73
N MET A 4 7.89 -11.89 -4.07
CA MET A 4 8.93 -10.93 -3.66
C MET A 4 9.78 -11.50 -2.52
N ILE A 5 9.15 -12.09 -1.50
CA ILE A 5 9.83 -12.65 -0.32
C ILE A 5 10.78 -13.80 -0.72
N HIS A 6 10.32 -14.69 -1.60
CA HIS A 6 11.16 -15.79 -2.08
C HIS A 6 12.37 -15.30 -2.88
N ASN A 7 12.20 -14.27 -3.73
CA ASN A 7 13.31 -13.68 -4.47
C ASN A 7 14.29 -12.90 -3.57
N LEU A 8 13.83 -12.43 -2.41
CA LEU A 8 14.61 -11.73 -1.40
C LEU A 8 15.12 -12.67 -0.29
N LYS A 9 15.28 -13.98 -0.55
CA LYS A 9 15.79 -14.97 0.43
C LYS A 9 15.12 -14.85 1.81
N ASP A 10 13.79 -14.75 1.83
CA ASP A 10 12.96 -14.63 3.05
C ASP A 10 13.11 -13.33 3.86
N CYS A 11 13.82 -12.33 3.34
CA CYS A 11 13.87 -11.00 3.96
C CYS A 11 12.57 -10.21 3.68
N GLN A 12 11.87 -9.84 4.76
CA GLN A 12 10.60 -9.10 4.71
C GLN A 12 10.74 -7.61 5.09
N ASP A 13 11.93 -7.21 5.51
CA ASP A 13 12.20 -5.85 5.95
C ASP A 13 12.16 -4.87 4.75
N ILE A 14 11.16 -3.98 4.78
CA ILE A 14 10.89 -2.98 3.71
C ILE A 14 12.11 -2.09 3.42
N ARG A 15 13.01 -1.92 4.39
CA ARG A 15 14.25 -1.14 4.26
C ARG A 15 15.27 -1.76 3.29
N PHE A 16 15.20 -3.08 3.10
CA PHE A 16 16.05 -3.82 2.17
C PHE A 16 15.33 -4.12 0.84
N MET A 17 14.04 -3.80 0.75
CA MET A 17 13.17 -3.99 -0.42
C MET A 17 13.22 -2.78 -1.38
N GLY A 18 14.39 -2.15 -1.52
CA GLY A 18 14.58 -1.07 -2.48
C GLY A 18 14.40 -1.53 -3.92
N SER A 19 14.22 -0.58 -4.85
CA SER A 19 14.47 -0.75 -6.29
C SER A 19 14.00 -2.09 -6.92
N ILE A 20 12.85 -2.60 -6.48
CA ILE A 20 12.28 -3.89 -6.92
C ILE A 20 11.89 -3.85 -8.40
N VAL A 21 11.65 -2.64 -8.94
CA VAL A 21 11.29 -2.42 -10.35
C VAL A 21 12.32 -3.02 -11.30
N TYR A 22 13.61 -2.94 -10.97
CA TYR A 22 14.68 -3.43 -11.84
C TYR A 22 14.83 -4.95 -11.78
N PHE A 23 14.59 -5.56 -10.62
CA PHE A 23 14.72 -7.01 -10.42
C PHE A 23 13.48 -7.78 -10.87
N MET A 24 12.29 -7.23 -10.60
CA MET A 24 11.01 -7.85 -10.91
C MET A 24 9.97 -6.81 -11.36
N PRO A 25 10.02 -6.38 -12.64
CA PRO A 25 9.17 -5.30 -13.14
C PRO A 25 7.68 -5.64 -13.12
N LEU A 26 7.31 -6.88 -13.44
CA LEU A 26 5.90 -7.28 -13.48
C LEU A 26 5.27 -7.32 -12.07
N THR A 27 5.94 -7.97 -11.12
CA THR A 27 5.41 -8.10 -9.76
C THR A 27 5.37 -6.76 -9.04
N SER A 28 6.35 -5.88 -9.28
CA SER A 28 6.37 -4.53 -8.69
C SER A 28 5.24 -3.65 -9.22
N VAL A 29 4.96 -3.66 -10.53
CA VAL A 29 3.83 -2.91 -11.11
C VAL A 29 2.50 -3.44 -10.58
N CYS A 30 2.26 -4.75 -10.60
CA CYS A 30 1.02 -5.32 -10.06
C CYS A 30 0.85 -4.99 -8.57
N PHE A 31 1.93 -5.03 -7.79
CA PHE A 31 1.88 -4.71 -6.36
C PHE A 31 1.56 -3.23 -6.13
N ASN A 32 2.18 -2.31 -6.86
CA ASN A 32 1.86 -0.88 -6.78
C ASN A 32 0.42 -0.56 -7.17
N VAL A 33 -0.08 -1.16 -8.26
CA VAL A 33 -1.49 -1.00 -8.70
C VAL A 33 -2.45 -1.50 -7.62
N SER A 34 -2.14 -2.62 -6.97
CA SER A 34 -2.95 -3.11 -5.86
C SER A 34 -2.93 -2.18 -4.64
N MET A 35 -1.78 -1.54 -4.33
CA MET A 35 -1.67 -0.55 -3.25
C MET A 35 -2.43 0.75 -3.54
N PHE A 36 -2.45 1.18 -4.81
CA PHE A 36 -3.29 2.31 -5.24
C PHE A 36 -4.79 1.98 -5.20
N SER A 37 -5.17 0.75 -5.56
CA SER A 37 -6.54 0.28 -5.38
C SER A 37 -6.92 0.29 -3.90
N LEU A 38 -6.03 -0.18 -3.01
CA LEU A 38 -6.26 -0.14 -1.57
C LEU A 38 -6.42 1.29 -1.03
N CYS A 39 -5.70 2.28 -1.56
CA CYS A 39 -5.86 3.69 -1.18
C CYS A 39 -7.15 4.32 -1.72
N GLY A 40 -7.81 3.71 -2.71
CA GLY A 40 -9.06 4.23 -3.31
C GLY A 40 -8.84 5.32 -4.36
N ILE A 41 -7.77 5.24 -5.18
CA ILE A 41 -7.59 6.18 -6.30
C ILE A 41 -8.72 6.08 -7.32
N LEU A 42 -9.08 7.24 -7.89
CA LEU A 42 -10.13 7.39 -8.91
C LEU A 42 -10.02 6.32 -10.00
N PHE A 43 -11.17 5.70 -10.34
CA PHE A 43 -11.35 4.64 -11.34
C PHE A 43 -10.83 3.24 -10.99
N LEU A 44 -10.13 3.02 -9.87
CA LEU A 44 -9.76 1.67 -9.43
C LEU A 44 -10.87 1.01 -8.60
N ALA A 45 -10.83 -0.32 -8.48
CA ALA A 45 -11.83 -1.12 -7.77
C ALA A 45 -12.07 -0.65 -6.31
N GLY A 46 -11.04 -0.12 -5.64
CA GLY A 46 -11.17 0.41 -4.29
C GLY A 46 -12.03 1.67 -4.17
N PHE A 47 -12.08 2.53 -5.19
CA PHE A 47 -12.94 3.72 -5.22
C PHE A 47 -14.43 3.30 -5.14
N TYR A 48 -14.84 2.37 -6.01
CA TYR A 48 -16.24 1.91 -6.07
C TYR A 48 -16.76 1.31 -4.76
N SER A 49 -15.88 0.70 -3.95
CA SER A 49 -16.27 0.13 -2.66
C SER A 49 -16.12 1.13 -1.52
N LYS A 50 -14.94 1.76 -1.38
CA LYS A 50 -14.65 2.64 -0.24
C LYS A 50 -15.47 3.93 -0.25
N ASP A 51 -15.68 4.55 -1.41
CA ASP A 51 -16.48 5.78 -1.47
C ASP A 51 -17.95 5.51 -1.18
N LEU A 52 -18.50 4.42 -1.71
CA LEU A 52 -19.88 4.00 -1.44
C LEU A 52 -20.08 3.66 0.05
N ILE A 53 -19.10 2.99 0.68
CA ILE A 53 -19.13 2.73 2.13
C ILE A 53 -19.05 4.05 2.92
N LEU A 54 -18.19 4.99 2.54
CA LEU A 54 -18.09 6.31 3.18
C LEU A 54 -19.39 7.11 3.07
N GLU A 55 -20.06 7.05 1.92
CA GLU A 55 -21.36 7.69 1.70
C GLU A 55 -22.48 7.05 2.53
N LEU A 56 -22.53 5.71 2.60
CA LEU A 56 -23.50 5.02 3.47
C LEU A 56 -23.27 5.32 4.95
N VAL A 57 -22.02 5.40 5.39
CA VAL A 57 -21.68 5.74 6.78
C VAL A 57 -22.05 7.19 7.08
N SER A 58 -21.88 8.13 6.14
CA SER A 58 -22.25 9.54 6.36
C SER A 58 -23.77 9.77 6.38
N LEU A 59 -24.53 8.96 5.65
CA LEU A 59 -26.01 8.98 5.68
C LEU A 59 -26.59 8.26 6.91
N SER A 60 -25.83 7.35 7.51
CA SER A 60 -26.28 6.58 8.68
C SER A 60 -26.23 7.40 9.98
N TRP A 61 -27.16 7.10 10.91
CA TRP A 61 -27.20 7.71 12.24
C TRP A 61 -26.13 7.09 13.16
N MET A 62 -24.86 7.40 12.91
CA MET A 62 -23.73 6.96 13.70
C MET A 62 -23.28 8.03 14.71
N ASN A 63 -22.74 7.59 15.84
CA ASN A 63 -22.13 8.49 16.81
C ASN A 63 -20.96 9.28 16.17
N PHE A 64 -20.88 10.58 16.47
CA PHE A 64 -19.84 11.48 15.94
C PHE A 64 -18.41 10.95 16.19
N PHE A 65 -18.17 10.32 17.35
CA PHE A 65 -16.89 9.70 17.65
C PHE A 65 -16.51 8.56 16.70
N ASN A 66 -17.47 7.70 16.35
CA ASN A 66 -17.24 6.59 15.42
C ASN A 66 -17.00 7.10 14.00
N PHE A 67 -17.74 8.13 13.59
CA PHE A 67 -17.51 8.82 12.32
C PHE A 67 -16.08 9.37 12.23
N PHE A 68 -15.61 10.07 13.27
CA PHE A 68 -14.24 10.62 13.30
C PHE A 68 -13.17 9.53 13.18
N LEU A 69 -13.29 8.43 13.95
CA LEU A 69 -12.35 7.32 13.88
C LEU A 69 -12.32 6.68 12.48
N PHE A 70 -13.47 6.58 11.81
CA PHE A 70 -13.54 6.00 10.48
C PHE A 70 -12.76 6.81 9.44
N PHE A 71 -12.96 8.14 9.41
CA PHE A 71 -12.19 9.04 8.53
C PHE A 71 -10.70 9.07 8.87
N PHE A 72 -10.35 9.01 10.15
CA PHE A 72 -8.95 8.97 10.54
C PHE A 72 -8.28 7.66 10.11
N SER A 73 -8.99 6.54 10.20
CA SER A 73 -8.50 5.23 9.76
C SER A 73 -8.23 5.18 8.25
N THR A 74 -9.10 5.76 7.43
CA THR A 74 -8.90 5.82 5.96
C THR A 74 -7.69 6.70 5.63
N GLY A 75 -7.51 7.82 6.32
CA GLY A 75 -6.30 8.65 6.20
C GLY A 75 -5.02 7.90 6.56
N TRP A 76 -5.02 7.13 7.65
CA TRP A 76 -3.88 6.28 8.02
C TRP A 76 -3.58 5.21 6.97
N THR A 77 -4.58 4.56 6.38
CA THR A 77 -4.34 3.61 5.29
C THR A 77 -3.66 4.24 4.08
N ALA A 78 -4.04 5.48 3.72
CA ALA A 78 -3.37 6.22 2.65
C ALA A 78 -1.89 6.48 2.98
N SER A 79 -1.61 6.93 4.21
CA SER A 79 -0.23 7.20 4.66
C SER A 79 0.68 5.96 4.61
N TYR A 80 0.13 4.80 4.97
CA TYR A 80 0.85 3.53 4.89
C TYR A 80 1.16 3.14 3.43
N SER A 81 0.18 3.26 2.53
CA SER A 81 0.37 2.95 1.11
C SER A 81 1.43 3.86 0.47
N PHE A 82 1.44 5.16 0.78
CA PHE A 82 2.47 6.08 0.29
C PHE A 82 3.86 5.74 0.83
N ARG A 83 3.97 5.41 2.13
CA ARG A 83 5.24 4.96 2.72
C ARG A 83 5.77 3.72 2.00
N PHE A 84 4.92 2.72 1.77
CA PHE A 84 5.32 1.50 1.08
C PHE A 84 5.79 1.79 -0.35
N PHE A 85 5.03 2.60 -1.10
CA PHE A 85 5.38 2.99 -2.46
C PHE A 85 6.75 3.68 -2.53
N TYR A 86 7.05 4.57 -1.58
CA TYR A 86 8.35 5.24 -1.49
C TYR A 86 9.51 4.25 -1.34
N TYR A 87 9.43 3.33 -0.37
CA TYR A 87 10.51 2.36 -0.13
C TYR A 87 10.68 1.37 -1.28
N SER A 88 9.58 0.91 -1.91
CA SER A 88 9.60 -0.06 -3.00
C SER A 88 10.18 0.49 -4.31
N MET A 89 9.87 1.76 -4.64
CA MET A 89 10.25 2.38 -5.92
C MET A 89 11.53 3.22 -5.83
N TYR A 90 11.65 4.06 -4.80
CA TYR A 90 12.71 5.07 -4.69
C TYR A 90 13.82 4.70 -3.70
N GLY A 91 13.66 3.62 -2.93
CA GLY A 91 14.68 3.14 -2.02
C GLY A 91 15.86 2.50 -2.75
N ASP A 92 17.08 2.81 -2.31
CA ASP A 92 18.27 2.10 -2.75
C ASP A 92 18.26 0.64 -2.28
N ASN A 93 18.84 -0.23 -3.12
CA ASN A 93 18.99 -1.65 -2.80
C ASN A 93 20.10 -1.89 -1.78
N ASN A 94 19.76 -1.82 -0.51
CA ASN A 94 20.66 -2.23 0.58
C ASN A 94 20.84 -3.75 0.68
N PHE A 95 20.14 -4.54 -0.12
CA PHE A 95 20.21 -6.00 -0.10
C PHE A 95 21.59 -6.54 -0.50
N TYR A 96 22.24 -5.89 -1.47
CA TYR A 96 23.53 -6.33 -1.98
C TYR A 96 24.71 -5.94 -1.08
N SER A 97 24.64 -4.79 -0.39
CA SER A 97 25.68 -4.37 0.56
C SER A 97 25.70 -5.19 1.85
N SER A 98 24.59 -5.84 2.22
CA SER A 98 24.54 -6.75 3.38
C SER A 98 25.01 -8.17 3.08
N PHE A 99 25.24 -8.50 1.80
CA PHE A 99 25.69 -9.82 1.34
C PHE A 99 27.15 -9.84 0.86
N SER A 100 27.86 -8.70 0.95
CA SER A 100 29.31 -8.60 0.74
C SER A 100 30.09 -8.86 2.03
#